data_AF-B9NQ70-F1
#
_entry.id   AF-B9NQ70-F1
#
_cell.length_a   1.000
_cell.length_b   1.000
_cell.length_c   1.000
_cell.angle_alpha   90.00
_cell.angle_beta   90.00
_cell.angle_gamma   90.00
#
_symmetry.space_group_name_H-M   'P 1'
#
loop_
_entity.id
_entity.type
_entity.pdbx_description
1 polymer ?
#
loop_
_entity_poly.entity_id
_entity_poly.type
_entity_poly.pdbx_seq_one_letter_code
_entity_poly.pdbx_strand_id
1 'polypeptide(L)'
;MKFAFRVHFSQGNSGNPCYKPPKQKTTGRDMSSNPKLKDNLRAAILAEPDAVLDDKDLMQALVAANEQARGDNVIDLRGIAMQRLEERLDRLEDTHRSVIAAAYENLAGTNQVHRAILRLLEPTVFEDFLRALGNDVAEILRVDHITLVLETTVIRDDPAVNQLGGVLTVVEPGFIDGYLTPDRSGQPREVTLREIRQPNPQVYGEQADQLRSEACLKLDLGAGRLPGMIVMGARDPRHFSPQLGTDLLAFFAGVFERSMRHWLS
;
A
#
# COMPACT_ATOMS: atom_id res chain seq x y z
N MET A 1 70.84 26.11 18.41
CA MET A 1 71.40 25.39 19.58
C MET A 1 71.89 24.04 19.09
N LYS A 2 73.22 23.83 19.11
CA LYS A 2 74.02 22.60 18.91
C LYS A 2 73.71 21.71 17.68
N PHE A 3 74.56 21.70 16.63
CA PHE A 3 75.87 21.02 16.49
C PHE A 3 75.81 19.48 16.38
N ALA A 4 76.39 18.98 15.27
CA ALA A 4 77.13 17.71 15.03
C ALA A 4 76.56 16.92 13.82
N PHE A 5 77.00 17.10 12.56
CA PHE A 5 78.30 16.74 11.93
C PHE A 5 78.67 15.26 12.13
N ARG A 6 78.63 14.43 11.06
CA ARG A 6 79.72 14.08 10.10
C ARG A 6 80.65 12.99 10.72
N VAL A 7 81.25 12.00 10.06
CA VAL A 7 81.58 11.63 8.67
C VAL A 7 81.92 10.12 8.74
N HIS A 8 81.86 9.35 7.65
CA HIS A 8 83.08 8.85 7.01
C HIS A 8 82.82 8.18 5.66
N PHE A 9 83.54 8.69 4.67
CA PHE A 9 83.81 8.12 3.36
C PHE A 9 84.84 7.00 3.48
N SER A 10 84.78 5.98 2.61
CA SER A 10 85.97 5.45 1.93
C SER A 10 85.58 4.63 0.70
N GLN A 11 86.29 4.87 -0.40
CA GLN A 11 86.21 4.17 -1.68
C GLN A 11 87.06 2.89 -1.68
N GLY A 12 86.75 1.95 -2.59
CA GLY A 12 87.60 0.81 -2.93
C GLY A 12 87.06 -0.02 -4.10
N ASN A 13 87.56 0.29 -5.30
CA ASN A 13 87.60 -0.44 -6.60
C ASN A 13 87.88 -1.97 -6.42
N SER A 14 87.66 -2.95 -7.32
CA SER A 14 87.44 -3.07 -8.78
C SER A 14 87.21 -4.56 -9.11
N GLY A 15 86.37 -4.91 -10.10
CA GLY A 15 86.36 -6.26 -10.70
C GLY A 15 85.11 -6.63 -11.52
N ASN A 16 85.05 -6.21 -12.79
CA ASN A 16 84.18 -6.77 -13.85
C ASN A 16 84.56 -8.25 -14.14
N PRO A 17 83.75 -9.12 -14.82
CA PRO A 17 82.88 -8.79 -15.97
C PRO A 17 81.60 -9.65 -16.17
N CYS A 18 80.85 -9.31 -17.23
CA CYS A 18 80.01 -10.20 -18.07
C CYS A 18 78.86 -11.01 -17.43
N TYR A 19 77.62 -10.56 -17.65
CA TYR A 19 76.45 -11.46 -17.72
C TYR A 19 75.85 -11.42 -19.13
N LYS A 20 76.02 -12.52 -19.89
CA LYS A 20 75.27 -12.88 -21.09
C LYS A 20 74.45 -14.15 -20.79
N PRO A 21 73.26 -14.33 -21.39
CA PRO A 21 72.15 -15.08 -20.79
C PRO A 21 72.18 -16.57 -21.17
N PRO A 22 71.52 -17.46 -20.38
CA PRO A 22 71.12 -18.77 -20.87
C PRO A 22 69.60 -18.89 -21.09
N LYS A 23 69.31 -19.70 -22.10
CA LYS A 23 68.03 -19.99 -22.76
C LYS A 23 67.03 -20.75 -21.88
N GLN A 24 65.76 -20.52 -22.22
CA GLN A 24 64.56 -21.36 -22.04
C GLN A 24 64.76 -22.73 -21.37
N LYS A 25 63.97 -22.97 -20.32
CA LYS A 25 63.46 -24.30 -19.98
C LYS A 25 61.94 -24.31 -20.14
N THR A 26 61.48 -25.16 -21.05
CA THR A 26 60.13 -25.67 -21.18
C THR A 26 59.81 -26.62 -20.02
N THR A 27 58.55 -26.64 -19.56
CA THR A 27 57.81 -27.71 -18.83
C THR A 27 56.68 -27.02 -18.05
N GLY A 28 55.42 -27.42 -18.05
CA GLY A 28 54.62 -28.31 -18.89
C GLY A 28 53.19 -27.74 -18.84
N ARG A 29 52.51 -27.71 -19.98
CA ARG A 29 51.11 -27.27 -20.09
C ARG A 29 50.26 -28.49 -19.74
N ASP A 30 49.65 -28.51 -18.57
CA ASP A 30 48.73 -29.59 -18.22
C ASP A 30 47.51 -29.55 -19.14
N MET A 31 47.24 -30.72 -19.70
CA MET A 31 46.16 -31.01 -20.63
C MET A 31 44.80 -30.83 -19.95
N SER A 32 44.02 -29.85 -20.38
CA SER A 32 42.58 -29.88 -20.17
C SER A 32 42.01 -31.06 -20.97
N SER A 33 41.74 -32.18 -20.31
CA SER A 33 41.02 -33.30 -20.88
C SER A 33 39.62 -32.83 -21.27
N ASN A 34 39.43 -32.53 -22.56
CA ASN A 34 38.12 -32.17 -23.09
C ASN A 34 37.25 -33.45 -23.01
N PRO A 35 36.17 -33.48 -22.21
CA PRO A 35 35.28 -34.62 -22.19
C PRO A 35 34.74 -34.79 -23.61
N LYS A 36 34.94 -35.98 -24.19
CA LYS A 36 34.49 -36.27 -25.56
C LYS A 36 32.97 -36.37 -25.58
N LEU A 37 32.30 -35.24 -25.78
CA LEU A 37 30.91 -35.20 -26.22
C LEU A 37 30.80 -36.02 -27.52
N LYS A 38 29.72 -36.79 -27.68
CA LYS A 38 29.45 -37.49 -28.94
C LYS A 38 29.39 -36.45 -30.07
N ASP A 39 30.05 -36.71 -31.19
CA ASP A 39 30.21 -35.72 -32.28
C ASP A 39 28.88 -35.15 -32.78
N ASN A 40 27.83 -35.97 -32.83
CA ASN A 40 26.47 -35.55 -33.21
C ASN A 40 25.85 -34.55 -32.21
N LEU A 41 26.07 -34.75 -30.91
CA LEU A 41 25.56 -33.86 -29.87
C LEU A 41 26.32 -32.52 -29.89
N ARG A 42 27.63 -32.57 -30.11
CA ARG A 42 28.45 -31.37 -30.25
C ARG A 42 28.05 -30.55 -31.48
N ALA A 43 27.78 -31.22 -32.60
CA ALA A 43 27.31 -30.56 -33.82
C ALA A 43 25.93 -29.90 -33.62
N ALA A 44 25.01 -30.57 -32.91
CA ALA A 44 23.69 -30.03 -32.61
C ALA A 44 23.74 -28.78 -31.70
N ILE A 45 24.54 -28.80 -30.64
CA ILE A 45 24.70 -27.65 -29.72
C ILE A 45 25.38 -26.46 -30.44
N LEU A 46 26.33 -26.75 -31.34
CA LEU A 46 26.99 -25.70 -32.13
C LEU A 46 26.10 -25.12 -33.23
N ALA A 47 25.09 -25.87 -33.70
CA ALA A 47 24.16 -25.40 -34.73
C ALA A 47 23.13 -24.42 -34.16
N GLU A 48 22.64 -24.65 -32.94
CA GLU A 48 21.63 -23.81 -32.29
C GLU A 48 21.98 -23.56 -30.81
N PRO A 49 22.98 -22.72 -30.52
CA PRO A 49 23.39 -22.41 -29.15
C PRO A 49 22.33 -21.61 -28.39
N ASP A 50 21.58 -20.75 -29.08
CA ASP A 50 20.56 -19.88 -28.46
C ASP A 50 19.39 -20.70 -27.89
N ALA A 51 18.98 -21.79 -28.57
CA ALA A 51 17.93 -22.68 -28.11
C ALA A 51 18.28 -23.38 -26.77
N VAL A 52 19.58 -23.57 -26.48
CA VAL A 52 20.05 -24.13 -25.20
C VAL A 52 20.04 -23.06 -24.10
N LEU A 53 20.25 -21.79 -24.45
CA LEU A 53 20.21 -20.66 -23.52
C LEU A 53 18.78 -20.20 -23.19
N ASP A 54 17.85 -20.38 -24.14
CA ASP A 54 16.44 -20.00 -24.01
C ASP A 54 15.61 -21.04 -23.24
N ASP A 55 16.10 -22.28 -23.12
CA ASP A 55 15.48 -23.33 -22.33
C ASP A 55 15.89 -23.23 -20.85
N LYS A 56 14.90 -22.88 -20.01
CA LYS A 56 15.08 -22.65 -18.58
C LYS A 56 15.58 -23.88 -17.82
N ASP A 57 15.13 -25.06 -18.20
CA ASP A 57 15.48 -26.32 -17.51
C ASP A 57 16.91 -26.74 -17.88
N LEU A 58 17.31 -26.53 -19.13
CA LEU A 58 18.68 -26.75 -19.59
C LEU A 58 19.67 -25.77 -18.96
N MET A 59 19.32 -24.48 -18.86
CA MET A 59 20.14 -23.47 -18.20
C MET A 59 20.34 -23.78 -16.72
N GLN A 60 19.29 -24.21 -16.00
CA GLN A 60 19.41 -24.63 -14.60
C GLN A 60 20.32 -25.85 -14.44
N ALA A 61 20.20 -26.85 -15.33
CA ALA A 61 21.06 -28.03 -15.31
C ALA A 61 22.54 -27.69 -15.57
N LEU A 62 22.82 -26.76 -16.49
CA LEU A 62 24.18 -26.28 -16.78
C LEU A 62 24.78 -25.49 -15.62
N VAL A 63 23.99 -24.66 -14.94
CA VAL A 63 24.40 -23.91 -13.75
C VAL A 63 24.73 -24.87 -12.60
N ALA A 64 23.84 -25.83 -12.30
CA ALA A 64 24.05 -26.81 -11.25
C ALA A 64 25.31 -27.68 -11.50
N ALA A 65 25.50 -28.15 -12.74
CA ALA A 65 26.70 -28.92 -13.11
C ALA A 65 27.99 -28.09 -12.99
N ASN A 66 27.92 -26.79 -13.32
CA ASN A 66 29.05 -25.87 -13.22
C ASN A 66 29.40 -25.52 -11.76
N GLU A 67 28.40 -25.36 -10.88
CA GLU A 67 28.59 -25.19 -9.44
C GLU A 67 29.26 -26.42 -8.81
N GLN A 68 28.77 -27.62 -9.19
CA GLN A 68 29.30 -28.88 -8.68
C GLN A 68 30.73 -29.18 -9.15
N ALA A 69 31.14 -28.64 -10.30
CA ALA A 69 32.49 -28.76 -10.84
C ALA A 69 33.51 -27.74 -10.28
N ARG A 70 33.05 -26.63 -9.66
CA ARG A 70 33.92 -25.48 -9.31
C ARG A 70 34.33 -25.36 -7.85
N GLY A 71 33.75 -26.16 -6.95
CA GLY A 71 34.18 -26.24 -5.54
C GLY A 71 33.75 -25.05 -4.67
N ASP A 72 33.67 -25.31 -3.37
CA ASP A 72 32.89 -24.60 -2.33
C ASP A 72 33.32 -23.16 -1.97
N ASN A 73 34.12 -22.46 -2.80
CA ASN A 73 34.69 -21.16 -2.42
C ASN A 73 34.91 -20.16 -3.57
N VAL A 74 34.01 -20.11 -4.56
CA VAL A 74 34.00 -19.03 -5.55
C VAL A 74 32.66 -18.32 -5.51
N ILE A 75 32.66 -17.09 -4.96
CA ILE A 75 31.51 -16.20 -4.96
C ILE A 75 31.24 -15.78 -6.40
N ASP A 76 30.15 -16.28 -7.01
CA ASP A 76 29.71 -15.84 -8.33
C ASP A 76 29.12 -14.42 -8.24
N LEU A 77 29.99 -13.44 -8.47
CA LEU A 77 29.61 -12.03 -8.53
C LEU A 77 28.55 -11.75 -9.61
N ARG A 78 28.41 -12.61 -10.64
CA ARG A 78 27.37 -12.48 -11.67
C ARG A 78 26.02 -13.00 -11.17
N GLY A 79 25.99 -14.14 -10.48
CA GLY A 79 24.81 -14.65 -9.79
C GLY A 79 24.27 -13.66 -8.74
N ILE A 80 25.15 -13.08 -7.91
CA ILE A 80 24.77 -12.04 -6.94
C ILE A 80 24.29 -10.76 -7.64
N ALA A 81 24.90 -10.37 -8.76
CA ALA A 81 24.44 -9.22 -9.54
C ALA A 81 23.08 -9.47 -10.18
N MET A 82 22.83 -10.68 -10.70
CA MET A 82 21.55 -11.09 -11.28
C MET A 82 20.45 -11.11 -10.22
N GLN A 83 20.72 -11.71 -9.05
CA GLN A 83 19.80 -11.73 -7.92
C GLN A 83 19.48 -10.32 -7.41
N ARG A 84 20.47 -9.41 -7.40
CA ARG A 84 20.24 -7.98 -7.09
C ARG A 84 19.46 -7.24 -8.16
N LEU A 85 19.57 -7.66 -9.43
CA LEU A 85 18.81 -7.11 -10.55
C LEU A 85 17.35 -7.59 -10.48
N GLU A 86 17.13 -8.87 -10.20
CA GLU A 86 15.82 -9.47 -9.97
C GLU A 86 15.12 -8.82 -8.76
N GLU A 87 15.78 -8.72 -7.61
CA GLU A 87 15.23 -8.04 -6.43
C GLU A 87 14.86 -6.58 -6.70
N ARG A 88 15.60 -5.91 -7.60
CA ARG A 88 15.36 -4.51 -7.94
C ARG A 88 14.25 -4.37 -8.97
N LEU A 89 14.10 -5.33 -9.87
CA LEU A 89 13.00 -5.44 -10.81
C LEU A 89 11.69 -5.75 -10.07
N ASP A 90 11.69 -6.72 -9.15
CA ASP A 90 10.55 -7.08 -8.29
C ASP A 90 10.07 -5.88 -7.47
N ARG A 91 11.00 -5.16 -6.81
CA ARG A 91 10.66 -3.93 -6.08
C ARG A 91 10.07 -2.86 -7.00
N LEU A 92 10.52 -2.76 -8.24
CA LEU A 92 10.01 -1.78 -9.20
C LEU A 92 8.61 -2.17 -9.72
N GLU A 93 8.40 -3.45 -10.04
CA GLU A 93 7.09 -3.99 -10.44
C GLU A 93 6.06 -3.88 -9.32
N ASP A 94 6.43 -4.19 -8.08
CA ASP A 94 5.57 -4.06 -6.92
C ASP A 94 5.22 -2.59 -6.63
N THR A 95 6.18 -1.68 -6.83
CA THR A 95 5.90 -0.23 -6.75
C THR A 95 4.94 0.21 -7.86
N HIS A 96 5.12 -0.29 -9.09
CA HIS A 96 4.23 0.04 -10.21
C HIS A 96 2.82 -0.52 -10.02
N ARG A 97 2.68 -1.76 -9.55
CA ARG A 97 1.38 -2.37 -9.24
C ARG A 97 0.69 -1.64 -8.09
N SER A 98 1.43 -1.22 -7.07
CA SER A 98 0.91 -0.46 -5.92
C SER A 98 0.43 0.95 -6.30
N VAL A 99 1.19 1.68 -7.12
CA VAL A 99 0.78 3.02 -7.60
C VAL A 99 -0.43 2.94 -8.53
N ILE A 100 -0.47 1.92 -9.40
CA ILE A 100 -1.63 1.69 -10.28
C ILE A 100 -2.86 1.33 -9.44
N ALA A 101 -2.74 0.43 -8.46
CA ALA A 101 -3.84 0.08 -7.57
C ALA A 101 -4.39 1.29 -6.80
N ALA A 102 -3.52 2.10 -6.19
CA ALA A 102 -3.92 3.31 -5.48
C ALA A 102 -4.59 4.35 -6.41
N ALA A 103 -4.09 4.51 -7.64
CA ALA A 103 -4.71 5.40 -8.62
C ALA A 103 -6.10 4.91 -9.07
N TYR A 104 -6.26 3.59 -9.28
CA TYR A 104 -7.56 2.98 -9.60
C TYR A 104 -8.53 3.06 -8.43
N GLU A 105 -8.08 2.81 -7.19
CA GLU A 105 -8.89 2.96 -5.98
C GLU A 105 -9.35 4.41 -5.79
N ASN A 106 -8.46 5.39 -6.02
CA ASN A 106 -8.82 6.81 -5.95
C ASN A 106 -9.79 7.23 -7.06
N LEU A 107 -9.59 6.76 -8.30
CA LEU A 107 -10.48 7.05 -9.43
C LEU A 107 -11.85 6.39 -9.25
N ALA A 108 -11.86 5.13 -8.83
CA ALA A 108 -13.08 4.40 -8.53
C ALA A 108 -13.83 5.07 -7.37
N GLY A 109 -13.14 5.41 -6.28
CA GLY A 109 -13.72 6.11 -5.13
C GLY A 109 -14.29 7.47 -5.49
N THR A 110 -13.60 8.25 -6.32
CA THR A 110 -14.12 9.55 -6.80
C THR A 110 -15.41 9.38 -7.59
N ASN A 111 -15.43 8.46 -8.56
CA ASN A 111 -16.63 8.18 -9.35
C ASN A 111 -17.78 7.62 -8.51
N GLN A 112 -17.46 6.79 -7.52
CA GLN A 112 -18.41 6.21 -6.59
C GLN A 112 -19.09 7.30 -5.76
N VAL A 113 -18.31 8.22 -5.19
CA VAL A 113 -18.83 9.37 -4.42
C VAL A 113 -19.65 10.31 -5.31
N HIS A 114 -19.22 10.59 -6.54
CA HIS A 114 -20.02 11.40 -7.47
C HIS A 114 -21.38 10.77 -7.78
N ARG A 115 -21.43 9.45 -8.02
CA ARG A 115 -22.70 8.73 -8.23
C ARG A 115 -23.59 8.75 -7.00
N ALA A 116 -23.00 8.54 -5.82
CA ALA A 116 -23.71 8.60 -4.55
C ALA A 116 -24.35 9.98 -4.34
N ILE A 117 -23.62 11.05 -4.62
CA ILE A 117 -24.12 12.43 -4.53
C ILE A 117 -25.27 12.67 -5.51
N LEU A 118 -25.13 12.27 -6.77
CA LEU A 118 -26.21 12.44 -7.75
C LEU A 118 -27.47 11.71 -7.31
N ARG A 119 -27.36 10.44 -6.88
CA ARG A 119 -28.48 9.67 -6.37
C ARG A 119 -29.12 10.31 -5.14
N LEU A 120 -28.30 10.86 -4.23
CA LEU A 120 -28.77 11.54 -3.02
C LEU A 120 -29.55 12.84 -3.33
N LEU A 121 -29.28 13.50 -4.46
CA LEU A 121 -29.92 14.75 -4.87
C LEU A 121 -31.20 14.54 -5.70
N GLU A 122 -31.50 13.33 -6.14
CA GLU A 122 -32.69 13.01 -6.94
C GLU A 122 -34.03 13.09 -6.18
N PRO A 123 -34.13 12.65 -4.90
CA PRO A 123 -35.39 12.65 -4.19
C PRO A 123 -35.97 14.06 -4.02
N THR A 124 -37.27 14.20 -4.25
CA THR A 124 -38.02 15.46 -4.07
C THR A 124 -38.87 15.47 -2.80
N VAL A 125 -38.80 14.40 -2.00
CA VAL A 125 -39.46 14.25 -0.71
C VAL A 125 -38.43 13.79 0.33
N PHE A 126 -38.53 14.31 1.56
CA PHE A 126 -37.57 14.04 2.63
C PHE A 126 -37.51 12.55 3.04
N GLU A 127 -38.64 11.85 3.08
CA GLU A 127 -38.68 10.42 3.39
C GLU A 127 -37.92 9.58 2.34
N ASP A 128 -38.10 9.92 1.06
CA ASP A 128 -37.39 9.28 -0.05
C ASP A 128 -35.90 9.61 -0.03
N PHE A 129 -35.53 10.82 0.40
CA PHE A 129 -34.13 11.21 0.62
C PHE A 129 -33.45 10.33 1.67
N LEU A 130 -34.09 10.13 2.82
CA LEU A 130 -33.55 9.26 3.87
C LEU A 130 -33.53 7.78 3.43
N ARG A 131 -34.56 7.32 2.70
CA ARG A 131 -34.58 5.96 2.14
C ARG A 131 -33.46 5.74 1.12
N ALA A 132 -33.19 6.72 0.26
CA ALA A 132 -32.11 6.66 -0.72
C ALA A 132 -30.73 6.65 -0.02
N LEU A 133 -30.58 7.41 1.08
CA LEU A 133 -29.36 7.40 1.89
C LEU A 133 -29.05 6.00 2.47
N GLY A 134 -30.05 5.36 3.07
CA GLY A 134 -29.87 4.06 3.72
C GLY A 134 -29.73 2.87 2.78
N ASN A 135 -30.26 2.96 1.55
CA ASN A 135 -30.26 1.86 0.58
C ASN A 135 -29.31 2.14 -0.60
N ASP A 136 -29.73 3.02 -1.51
CA ASP A 136 -29.03 3.19 -2.79
C ASP A 136 -27.64 3.80 -2.62
N VAL A 137 -27.52 4.80 -1.74
CA VAL A 137 -26.24 5.44 -1.44
C VAL A 137 -25.32 4.47 -0.70
N ALA A 138 -25.86 3.67 0.23
CA ALA A 138 -25.09 2.62 0.90
C ALA A 138 -24.56 1.57 -0.09
N GLU A 139 -25.39 1.13 -1.03
CA GLU A 139 -24.99 0.21 -2.10
C GLU A 139 -23.92 0.82 -3.01
N ILE A 140 -24.13 2.07 -3.46
CA ILE A 140 -23.17 2.77 -4.30
C ILE A 140 -21.84 2.91 -3.59
N LEU A 141 -21.82 3.35 -2.32
CA LEU A 141 -20.61 3.49 -1.50
C LEU A 141 -20.02 2.16 -1.05
N ARG A 142 -20.71 1.04 -1.28
CA ARG A 142 -20.31 -0.33 -0.89
C ARG A 142 -20.05 -0.45 0.61
N VAL A 143 -20.91 0.17 1.41
CA VAL A 143 -20.89 0.10 2.86
C VAL A 143 -22.05 -0.76 3.34
N ASP A 144 -21.87 -1.44 4.47
CA ASP A 144 -22.88 -2.36 4.99
C ASP A 144 -24.05 -1.61 5.65
N HIS A 145 -23.78 -0.43 6.20
CA HIS A 145 -24.79 0.34 6.92
C HIS A 145 -24.50 1.84 6.85
N ILE A 146 -25.54 2.66 6.71
CA ILE A 146 -25.47 4.12 6.86
C ILE A 146 -26.58 4.58 7.80
N THR A 147 -26.21 5.39 8.79
CA THR A 147 -27.14 6.03 9.72
C THR A 147 -26.87 7.52 9.81
N LEU A 148 -27.93 8.31 9.75
CA LEU A 148 -27.95 9.73 10.09
C LEU A 148 -28.30 9.88 11.57
N VAL A 149 -27.43 10.53 12.32
CA VAL A 149 -27.63 10.85 13.73
C VAL A 149 -27.86 12.36 13.85
N LEU A 150 -28.95 12.77 14.49
CA LEU A 150 -29.29 14.19 14.71
C LEU A 150 -29.44 14.49 16.20
N GLU A 151 -28.78 15.55 16.65
CA GLU A 151 -29.01 16.08 18.00
C GLU A 151 -30.28 16.95 18.02
N THR A 152 -31.14 16.75 19.02
CA THR A 152 -32.33 17.58 19.22
C THR A 152 -32.57 17.88 20.71
N THR A 153 -33.05 19.08 21.00
CA THR A 153 -33.62 19.43 22.32
C THR A 153 -35.10 19.08 22.42
N VAL A 154 -35.77 18.84 21.28
CA VAL A 154 -37.17 18.45 21.21
C VAL A 154 -37.18 17.00 20.76
N ILE A 155 -37.33 16.07 21.69
CA ILE A 155 -37.71 14.69 21.38
C ILE A 155 -39.17 14.77 20.92
N ARG A 156 -39.36 15.20 19.67
CA ARG A 156 -40.64 15.06 19.02
C ARG A 156 -40.74 13.58 18.72
N ASP A 157 -41.58 12.89 19.49
CA ASP A 157 -41.95 11.49 19.28
C ASP A 157 -42.81 11.44 18.01
N ASP A 158 -42.20 11.78 16.88
CA ASP A 158 -42.85 11.89 15.59
C ASP A 158 -42.80 10.50 14.96
N PRO A 159 -43.93 9.77 14.87
CA PRO A 159 -43.94 8.38 14.42
C PRO A 159 -43.41 8.22 12.99
N ALA A 160 -43.38 9.28 12.18
CA ALA A 160 -42.73 9.29 10.86
C ALA A 160 -41.20 9.09 10.95
N VAL A 161 -40.54 9.66 11.97
CA VAL A 161 -39.09 9.50 12.21
C VAL A 161 -38.77 8.08 12.69
N ASN A 162 -39.64 7.50 13.52
CA ASN A 162 -39.50 6.12 13.97
C ASN A 162 -39.81 5.08 12.87
N GLN A 163 -40.57 5.44 11.83
CA GLN A 163 -40.91 4.56 10.70
C GLN A 163 -39.79 4.44 9.64
N LEU A 164 -38.73 5.26 9.72
CA LEU A 164 -37.62 5.30 8.76
C LEU A 164 -36.50 4.25 9.00
N GLY A 165 -36.82 3.18 9.74
CA GLY A 165 -36.12 1.90 9.62
C GLY A 165 -34.61 1.90 9.92
N GLY A 166 -34.18 2.58 10.99
CA GLY A 166 -32.78 2.54 11.45
C GLY A 166 -31.81 3.43 10.67
N VAL A 167 -32.29 4.18 9.67
CA VAL A 167 -31.46 5.14 8.91
C VAL A 167 -31.36 6.49 9.60
N LEU A 168 -32.30 6.83 10.49
CA LEU A 168 -32.29 8.07 11.27
C LEU A 168 -32.37 7.77 12.76
N THR A 169 -31.39 8.26 13.52
CA THR A 169 -31.32 8.17 14.97
C THR A 169 -31.31 9.57 15.56
N VAL A 170 -32.16 9.79 16.55
CA VAL A 170 -32.23 11.06 17.28
C VAL A 170 -31.58 10.90 18.64
N VAL A 171 -30.69 11.82 19.01
CA VAL A 171 -29.91 11.75 20.26
C VAL A 171 -29.94 13.07 21.02
N GLU A 172 -29.57 13.00 22.29
CA GLU A 172 -29.45 14.17 23.15
C GLU A 172 -28.28 15.08 22.71
N PRO A 173 -28.39 16.40 22.93
CA PRO A 173 -27.32 17.34 22.59
C PRO A 173 -25.99 16.98 23.27
N GLY A 174 -24.89 17.05 22.52
CA GLY A 174 -23.54 16.69 22.98
C GLY A 174 -23.18 15.20 22.82
N PHE A 175 -24.10 14.35 22.38
CA PHE A 175 -23.81 12.94 22.11
C PHE A 175 -22.78 12.76 20.98
N ILE A 176 -22.90 13.52 19.89
CA ILE A 176 -22.04 13.38 18.70
C ILE A 176 -20.59 13.72 19.07
N ASP A 177 -20.40 14.83 19.79
CA ASP A 177 -19.06 15.24 20.22
C ASP A 177 -18.43 14.22 21.16
N GLY A 178 -19.21 13.67 22.11
CA GLY A 178 -18.74 12.58 22.98
C GLY A 178 -18.40 11.30 22.20
N TYR A 179 -19.21 10.94 21.21
CA TYR A 179 -18.98 9.75 20.38
C TYR A 179 -17.74 9.85 19.49
N LEU A 180 -17.44 11.05 18.99
CA LEU A 180 -16.28 11.33 18.15
C LEU A 180 -14.97 11.46 18.96
N THR A 181 -15.05 11.76 20.26
CA THR A 181 -13.89 12.00 21.13
C THR A 181 -13.73 11.01 22.30
N PRO A 182 -13.80 9.68 22.08
CA PRO A 182 -13.75 8.72 23.19
C PRO A 182 -12.39 8.64 23.89
N ASP A 183 -11.30 9.02 23.22
CA ASP A 183 -9.92 8.80 23.69
C ASP A 183 -8.98 10.01 23.50
N ARG A 184 -9.51 11.18 23.09
CA ARG A 184 -8.72 12.39 22.81
C ARG A 184 -9.41 13.66 23.27
N SER A 185 -8.72 14.43 24.11
CA SER A 185 -9.06 15.80 24.55
C SER A 185 -8.85 16.88 23.48
N GLY A 186 -9.01 16.54 22.20
CA GLY A 186 -8.89 17.45 21.06
C GLY A 186 -10.25 17.80 20.47
N GLN A 187 -10.28 18.77 19.55
CA GLN A 187 -11.53 19.09 18.86
C GLN A 187 -11.99 17.93 17.95
N PRO A 188 -13.32 17.66 17.88
CA PRO A 188 -13.87 16.66 16.98
C PRO A 188 -13.45 16.96 15.54
N ARG A 189 -12.92 15.96 14.84
CA ARG A 189 -12.62 16.09 13.42
C ARG A 189 -13.92 15.99 12.62
N GLU A 190 -13.95 16.69 11.47
CA GLU A 190 -15.06 16.60 10.51
C GLU A 190 -15.26 15.16 10.02
N VAL A 191 -14.16 14.46 9.71
CA VAL A 191 -14.16 13.05 9.32
C VAL A 191 -13.27 12.25 10.25
N THR A 192 -13.80 11.16 10.79
CA THR A 192 -13.08 10.21 11.65
C THR A 192 -13.26 8.79 11.11
N LEU A 193 -12.15 8.15 10.75
CA LEU A 193 -12.12 6.74 10.32
C LEU A 193 -11.48 5.90 11.43
N ARG A 194 -12.13 4.82 11.85
CA ARG A 194 -11.61 3.94 12.89
C ARG A 194 -12.17 2.52 12.83
N GLU A 195 -11.41 1.60 13.42
CA GLU A 195 -11.91 0.28 13.77
C GLU A 195 -12.86 0.38 14.98
N ILE A 196 -13.97 -0.34 14.92
CA ILE A 196 -14.95 -0.42 15.99
C ILE A 196 -14.46 -1.44 17.02
N ARG A 197 -14.09 -0.96 18.21
CA ARG A 197 -13.74 -1.85 19.34
C ARG A 197 -14.97 -2.29 20.13
N GLN A 198 -15.93 -1.38 20.27
CA GLN A 198 -17.19 -1.61 20.97
C GLN A 198 -18.29 -0.96 20.13
N PRO A 199 -19.10 -1.74 19.41
CA PRO A 199 -20.17 -1.19 18.61
C PRO A 199 -21.23 -0.58 19.52
N ASN A 200 -21.75 0.60 19.15
CA ASN A 200 -22.77 1.29 19.93
C ASN A 200 -24.17 0.96 19.37
N PRO A 201 -25.01 0.20 20.10
CA PRO A 201 -26.36 -0.15 19.65
C PRO A 201 -27.26 1.07 19.46
N GLN A 202 -26.97 2.19 20.14
CA GLN A 202 -27.73 3.43 19.96
C GLN A 202 -27.49 4.05 18.58
N VAL A 203 -26.34 3.81 17.95
CA VAL A 203 -26.01 4.33 16.61
C VAL A 203 -26.43 3.34 15.53
N TYR A 204 -26.17 2.04 15.73
CA TYR A 204 -26.31 1.01 14.69
C TYR A 204 -27.51 0.07 14.85
N GLY A 205 -28.26 0.18 15.94
CA GLY A 205 -29.35 -0.73 16.27
C GLY A 205 -28.89 -2.19 16.34
N GLU A 206 -29.70 -3.10 15.79
CA GLU A 206 -29.43 -4.54 15.81
C GLU A 206 -28.21 -4.96 14.96
N GLN A 207 -27.73 -4.10 14.06
CA GLN A 207 -26.59 -4.41 13.20
C GLN A 207 -25.24 -4.11 13.85
N ALA A 208 -25.24 -3.47 15.02
CA ALA A 208 -24.06 -3.06 15.78
C ALA A 208 -22.99 -4.18 15.86
N ASP A 209 -23.39 -5.39 16.22
CA ASP A 209 -22.47 -6.51 16.47
C ASP A 209 -21.79 -7.08 15.21
N GLN A 210 -22.24 -6.71 14.01
CA GLN A 210 -21.68 -7.20 12.75
C GLN A 210 -20.60 -6.27 12.18
N LEU A 211 -20.60 -5.01 12.62
CA LEU A 211 -19.72 -3.97 12.09
C LEU A 211 -18.35 -4.02 12.79
N ARG A 212 -17.29 -3.74 12.04
CA ARG A 212 -15.90 -3.82 12.51
C ARG A 212 -15.11 -2.55 12.23
N SER A 213 -15.52 -1.73 11.29
CA SER A 213 -14.96 -0.40 11.08
C SER A 213 -16.06 0.62 10.77
N GLU A 214 -15.76 1.88 11.04
CA GLU A 214 -16.69 2.99 10.82
C GLU A 214 -16.02 4.26 10.30
N ALA A 215 -16.76 5.00 9.48
CA ALA A 215 -16.51 6.39 9.14
C ALA A 215 -17.59 7.26 9.77
N CYS A 216 -17.17 8.19 10.62
CA CYS A 216 -18.04 9.19 11.23
C CYS A 216 -17.78 10.54 10.58
N LEU A 217 -18.83 11.17 10.04
CA LEU A 217 -18.80 12.45 9.37
C LEU A 217 -19.65 13.42 10.17
N LYS A 218 -19.03 14.38 10.87
CA LYS A 218 -19.74 15.43 11.59
C LYS A 218 -20.34 16.42 10.60
N LEU A 219 -21.58 16.80 10.82
CA LEU A 219 -22.34 17.72 9.97
C LEU A 219 -22.67 19.02 10.71
N ASP A 220 -22.41 20.15 10.05
CA ASP A 220 -22.91 21.46 10.42
C ASP A 220 -24.21 21.78 9.65
N LEU A 221 -25.34 21.78 10.37
CA LEU A 221 -26.66 22.08 9.82
C LEU A 221 -26.97 23.59 9.75
N GLY A 222 -25.98 24.44 9.99
CA GLY A 222 -26.07 25.89 9.89
C GLY A 222 -26.42 26.59 11.20
N ALA A 223 -26.33 27.92 11.19
CA ALA A 223 -26.48 28.75 12.38
C ALA A 223 -27.82 28.53 13.10
N GLY A 224 -27.75 28.26 14.41
CA GLY A 224 -28.92 28.05 15.27
C GLY A 224 -29.50 26.64 15.24
N ARG A 225 -28.91 25.70 14.48
CA ARG A 225 -29.27 24.27 14.51
C ARG A 225 -28.20 23.46 15.26
N LEU A 226 -28.65 22.38 15.89
CA LEU A 226 -27.76 21.42 16.54
C LEU A 226 -27.02 20.60 15.48
N PRO A 227 -25.83 20.05 15.81
CA PRO A 227 -25.04 19.28 14.85
C PRO A 227 -25.72 17.96 14.48
N GLY A 228 -25.36 17.46 13.30
CA GLY A 228 -25.67 16.10 12.86
C GLY A 228 -24.41 15.27 12.68
N MET A 229 -24.57 13.98 12.42
CA MET A 229 -23.47 13.09 12.07
C MET A 229 -23.97 12.01 11.14
N ILE A 230 -23.22 11.70 10.09
CA ILE A 230 -23.42 10.47 9.32
C ILE A 230 -22.42 9.45 9.82
N VAL A 231 -22.90 8.25 10.05
CA VAL A 231 -22.07 7.10 10.40
C VAL A 231 -22.22 6.06 9.32
N MET A 232 -21.10 5.65 8.72
CA MET A 232 -21.03 4.57 7.75
C MET A 232 -20.30 3.39 8.40
N GLY A 233 -20.95 2.24 8.45
CA GLY A 233 -20.41 1.01 9.03
C GLY A 233 -20.03 0.00 7.96
N ALA A 234 -18.93 -0.71 8.20
CA ALA A 234 -18.51 -1.85 7.38
C ALA A 234 -18.13 -3.06 8.25
N ARG A 235 -18.35 -4.27 7.72
CA ARG A 235 -18.00 -5.55 8.35
C ARG A 235 -16.51 -5.86 8.26
N ASP A 236 -15.81 -5.31 7.27
CA ASP A 236 -14.36 -5.44 7.16
C ASP A 236 -13.67 -4.43 8.10
N PRO A 237 -12.81 -4.87 9.04
CA PRO A 237 -12.07 -3.99 9.94
C PRO A 237 -11.17 -2.97 9.21
N ARG A 238 -10.70 -3.30 8.00
CA ARG A 238 -9.76 -2.44 7.26
C ARG A 238 -10.44 -1.49 6.28
N HIS A 239 -11.76 -1.60 6.11
CA HIS A 239 -12.52 -0.77 5.18
C HIS A 239 -12.42 0.72 5.52
N PHE A 240 -12.55 1.08 6.80
CA PHE A 240 -12.34 2.45 7.29
C PHE A 240 -11.07 2.58 8.12
N SER A 241 -9.93 2.35 7.44
CA SER A 241 -8.62 2.57 8.06
C SER A 241 -8.32 4.07 8.25
N PRO A 242 -7.72 4.48 9.38
CA PRO A 242 -7.20 5.84 9.59
C PRO A 242 -6.12 6.28 8.59
N GLN A 243 -5.55 5.35 7.81
CA GLN A 243 -4.56 5.66 6.77
C GLN A 243 -5.19 6.10 5.43
N LEU A 244 -6.51 5.93 5.25
CA LEU A 244 -7.21 6.33 4.04
C LEU A 244 -7.39 7.85 3.97
N GLY A 245 -7.41 8.39 2.75
CA GLY A 245 -7.70 9.81 2.51
C GLY A 245 -9.15 10.14 2.88
N THR A 246 -9.35 11.23 3.62
CA THR A 246 -10.68 11.67 4.07
C THR A 246 -11.33 12.71 3.16
N ASP A 247 -10.63 13.19 2.13
CA ASP A 247 -11.06 14.32 1.31
C ASP A 247 -12.39 14.07 0.58
N LEU A 248 -12.56 12.86 0.04
CA LEU A 248 -13.79 12.47 -0.65
C LEU A 248 -15.00 12.40 0.29
N LEU A 249 -14.78 11.91 1.51
CA LEU A 249 -15.82 11.84 2.53
C LEU A 249 -16.17 13.24 3.08
N ALA A 250 -15.17 14.10 3.28
CA ALA A 250 -15.40 15.50 3.64
C ALA A 250 -16.20 16.24 2.54
N PHE A 251 -15.87 16.00 1.27
CA PHE A 251 -16.66 16.53 0.16
C PHE A 251 -18.11 16.03 0.17
N PHE A 252 -18.31 14.72 0.38
CA PHE A 252 -19.66 14.15 0.53
C PHE A 252 -20.43 14.78 1.69
N ALA A 253 -19.81 14.91 2.87
CA ALA A 253 -20.41 15.56 4.04
C ALA A 253 -20.83 17.00 3.72
N GLY A 254 -19.94 17.79 3.11
CA GLY A 254 -20.27 19.17 2.75
C GLY A 254 -21.44 19.28 1.75
N VAL A 255 -21.58 18.36 0.80
CA VAL A 255 -22.76 18.35 -0.08
C VAL A 255 -24.02 17.96 0.71
N PHE A 256 -23.91 16.92 1.55
CA PHE A 256 -25.01 16.46 2.39
C PHE A 256 -25.53 17.56 3.33
N GLU A 257 -24.64 18.31 3.99
CA GLU A 257 -25.01 19.45 4.85
C GLU A 257 -25.88 20.46 4.12
N ARG A 258 -25.50 20.82 2.88
CA ARG A 258 -26.24 21.80 2.07
C ARG A 258 -27.62 21.28 1.68
N SER A 259 -27.70 19.99 1.32
CA SER A 259 -28.98 19.34 1.04
C SER A 259 -29.87 19.27 2.28
N MET A 260 -29.32 18.91 3.44
CA MET A 260 -30.06 18.89 4.70
C MET A 260 -30.55 20.28 5.12
N ARG A 261 -29.73 21.32 4.96
CA ARG A 261 -30.15 22.71 5.23
C ARG A 261 -31.35 23.12 4.38
N HIS A 262 -31.46 22.61 3.15
CA HIS A 262 -32.63 22.84 2.30
C HIS A 262 -33.88 22.11 2.83
N TRP A 263 -33.75 20.83 3.21
CA TRP A 263 -34.85 20.05 3.76
C TRP A 263 -35.36 20.54 5.12
N LEU A 264 -34.48 21.13 5.92
CA LEU A 264 -34.77 21.66 7.25
C LEU A 264 -35.21 23.14 7.25
N SER A 265 -35.34 23.76 6.07
CA SER A 265 -35.72 25.16 5.91
C SER A 265 -37.24 25.37 5.90
#